data_AF-A0A227JAL9-F1
#
_entry.id   AF-A0A227JAL9-F1
#
_cell.length_a   1.000
_cell.length_b   1.000
_cell.length_c   1.000
_cell.angle_alpha   90.00
_cell.angle_beta   90.00
_cell.angle_gamma   90.00
#
_symmetry.space_group_name_H-M   'P 1'
#
loop_
_entity.id
_entity.type
_entity.pdbx_description
1 polymer ?
#
loop_
_entity_poly.entity_id
_entity_poly.type
_entity_poly.pdbx_seq_one_letter_code
_entity_poly.pdbx_strand_id
1 'polypeptide(L)'
;TRKQIDGYAEFVGIYGAKGLAWMKVNDRAAGVEGIQSPVAKFLSEDVINGILDRTQAESGDIILFGADKANIVAEALGALRLKLGKDLGLTKEGTWAPLWVVDFPMFEEDDEGNLHAMHHPFTSPLGVTAEELKANPAVANSNAYDMVLNGY
;
A
#
# COMPACT_ATOMS: atom_id res chain seq x y z
N THR A 1 7.07 -17.58 -10.91
CA THR A 1 8.24 -18.46 -10.68
C THR A 1 9.14 -17.86 -9.62
N ARG A 2 10.14 -18.59 -9.09
CA ARG A 2 11.09 -18.02 -8.11
C ARG A 2 11.84 -16.81 -8.68
N LYS A 3 12.34 -16.92 -9.90
CA LYS A 3 12.99 -15.82 -10.64
C LYS A 3 12.13 -14.56 -10.73
N GLN A 4 10.81 -14.70 -10.97
CA GLN A 4 9.90 -13.55 -11.00
C GLN A 4 9.77 -12.90 -9.62
N ILE A 5 9.62 -13.69 -8.56
CA ILE A 5 9.51 -13.18 -7.19
C ILE A 5 10.80 -12.43 -6.80
N ASP A 6 11.97 -12.99 -7.11
CA ASP A 6 13.26 -12.35 -6.85
C ASP A 6 13.37 -11.02 -7.61
N GLY A 7 12.95 -10.98 -8.88
CA GLY A 7 12.90 -9.74 -9.66
C GLY A 7 11.91 -8.70 -9.11
N TYR A 8 10.78 -9.13 -8.54
CA TYR A 8 9.87 -8.22 -7.83
C TYR A 8 10.46 -7.72 -6.52
N ALA A 9 11.24 -8.54 -5.81
CA ALA A 9 11.96 -8.13 -4.61
C ALA A 9 13.02 -7.05 -4.92
N GLU A 10 13.78 -7.22 -6.02
CA GLU A 10 14.70 -6.21 -6.52
C GLU A 10 13.97 -4.92 -6.90
N PHE A 11 12.82 -5.03 -7.59
CA PHE A 11 12.02 -3.88 -7.99
C PHE A 11 11.53 -3.06 -6.80
N VAL A 12 10.96 -3.69 -5.77
CA VAL A 12 10.50 -2.94 -4.59
C VAL A 12 11.65 -2.32 -3.79
N GLY A 13 12.87 -2.85 -3.92
CA GLY A 13 14.08 -2.28 -3.33
C GLY A 13 14.40 -0.87 -3.83
N ILE A 14 13.96 -0.51 -5.05
CA ILE A 14 14.09 0.85 -5.61
C ILE A 14 13.30 1.87 -4.76
N TYR A 15 12.24 1.42 -4.11
CA TYR A 15 11.35 2.22 -3.26
C TYR A 15 11.68 2.07 -1.76
N GLY A 16 12.88 1.61 -1.43
CA GLY A 16 13.37 1.51 -0.05
C GLY A 16 12.94 0.26 0.72
N ALA A 17 12.13 -0.63 0.12
CA ALA A 17 11.77 -1.89 0.77
C ALA A 17 13.00 -2.80 0.93
N LYS A 18 13.18 -3.37 2.13
CA LYS A 18 14.33 -4.23 2.45
C LYS A 18 14.17 -5.68 2.00
N GLY A 19 13.00 -6.04 1.51
CA GLY A 19 12.68 -7.37 1.03
C GLY A 19 11.21 -7.50 0.64
N LEU A 20 10.86 -8.65 0.06
CA LEU A 20 9.50 -8.98 -0.34
C LEU A 20 9.16 -10.38 0.16
N ALA A 21 8.54 -10.44 1.33
CA ALA A 21 8.01 -11.70 1.82
C ALA A 21 6.80 -12.11 0.97
N TRP A 22 6.57 -13.42 0.84
CA TRP A 22 5.50 -13.94 0.00
C TRP A 22 4.89 -15.22 0.57
N MET A 23 3.65 -15.50 0.18
CA MET A 23 2.91 -16.70 0.54
C MET A 23 2.10 -17.16 -0.66
N LYS A 24 2.35 -18.38 -1.15
CA LYS A 24 1.52 -19.01 -2.18
C LYS A 24 0.45 -19.85 -1.53
N VAL A 25 -0.77 -19.72 -2.03
CA VAL A 25 -1.92 -20.53 -1.64
C VAL A 25 -2.06 -21.63 -2.69
N ASN A 26 -1.48 -22.81 -2.44
CA ASN A 26 -1.60 -23.92 -3.38
C ASN A 26 -2.96 -24.60 -3.26
N ASP A 27 -3.44 -24.76 -2.02
CA ASP A 27 -4.77 -25.31 -1.72
C ASP A 27 -5.39 -24.61 -0.51
N ARG A 28 -6.40 -23.77 -0.74
CA ARG A 28 -7.12 -23.06 0.31
C ARG A 28 -7.88 -23.98 1.26
N ALA A 29 -8.37 -25.14 0.78
CA ALA A 29 -9.14 -26.07 1.59
C ALA A 29 -8.26 -26.88 2.55
N ALA A 30 -6.97 -27.06 2.22
CA ALA A 30 -5.99 -27.74 3.06
C ALA A 30 -5.44 -26.87 4.21
N GLY A 31 -5.94 -25.64 4.38
CA GLY A 31 -5.49 -24.74 5.44
C GLY A 31 -3.99 -24.47 5.37
N VAL A 32 -3.28 -24.56 6.49
CA VAL A 32 -1.84 -24.29 6.59
C VAL A 32 -1.00 -25.23 5.73
N GLU A 33 -1.42 -26.50 5.55
CA GLU A 33 -0.68 -27.47 4.73
C GLU A 33 -0.71 -27.12 3.23
N GLY A 34 -1.74 -26.40 2.80
CA GLY A 34 -1.86 -25.88 1.44
C GLY A 34 -1.04 -24.63 1.15
N ILE A 35 -0.27 -24.13 2.13
CA ILE A 35 0.52 -22.92 2.00
C ILE A 35 1.99 -23.22 1.73
N GLN A 36 2.55 -22.56 0.71
CA GLN A 36 3.99 -22.53 0.48
C GLN A 36 4.51 -21.11 0.75
N SER A 37 5.35 -20.94 1.77
CA SER A 37 5.92 -19.65 2.09
C SER A 37 7.23 -19.76 2.90
N PRO A 38 8.27 -18.96 2.60
CA PRO A 38 9.47 -18.88 3.45
C PRO A 38 9.18 -18.24 4.81
N VAL A 39 8.08 -17.49 4.95
CA VAL A 39 7.69 -16.83 6.21
C VAL A 39 6.67 -17.60 7.03
N ALA A 40 6.02 -18.64 6.48
CA ALA A 40 5.02 -19.43 7.21
C ALA A 40 5.56 -20.02 8.52
N LYS A 41 6.84 -20.41 8.58
CA LYS A 41 7.49 -20.93 9.80
C LYS A 41 7.56 -19.93 10.97
N PHE A 42 7.32 -18.65 10.71
CA PHE A 42 7.30 -17.59 11.72
C PHE A 42 5.89 -17.18 12.15
N LEU A 43 4.85 -17.76 11.53
CA LEU A 43 3.45 -17.40 11.76
C LEU A 43 2.73 -18.57 12.44
N SER A 44 1.80 -18.27 13.33
CA SER A 44 0.85 -19.28 13.82
C SER A 44 -0.22 -19.57 12.77
N GLU A 45 -0.88 -20.71 12.93
CA GLU A 45 -2.04 -21.10 12.12
C GLU A 45 -3.14 -20.02 12.13
N ASP A 46 -3.46 -19.46 13.31
CA ASP A 46 -4.44 -18.38 13.44
C ASP A 46 -4.07 -17.14 12.62
N VAL A 47 -2.78 -16.78 12.60
CA VAL A 47 -2.30 -15.63 11.81
C VAL A 47 -2.39 -15.92 10.32
N ILE A 48 -2.00 -17.13 9.88
CA ILE A 48 -2.10 -17.54 8.48
C ILE A 48 -3.57 -17.49 8.04
N ASN A 49 -4.47 -18.11 8.80
CA ASN A 49 -5.90 -18.12 8.50
C ASN A 49 -6.48 -16.70 8.47
N GLY A 50 -6.13 -15.85 9.44
CA GLY A 50 -6.56 -14.45 9.46
C GLY A 50 -6.07 -13.63 8.27
N ILE A 51 -4.85 -13.90 7.77
CA ILE A 51 -4.35 -13.29 6.52
C ILE A 51 -5.21 -13.75 5.34
N LEU A 52 -5.37 -15.07 5.19
CA LEU A 52 -6.10 -15.65 4.05
C LEU A 52 -7.56 -15.20 4.01
N ASP A 53 -8.21 -15.08 5.17
CA ASP A 53 -9.59 -14.59 5.29
C ASP A 53 -9.70 -13.11 4.90
N ARG A 54 -8.75 -12.28 5.36
CA ARG A 54 -8.75 -10.83 5.09
C ARG A 54 -8.43 -10.52 3.63
N THR A 55 -7.50 -11.25 3.02
CA THR A 55 -7.15 -11.07 1.61
C THR A 55 -8.09 -11.79 0.67
N GLN A 56 -8.96 -12.66 1.20
CA GLN A 56 -9.85 -13.54 0.43
C GLN A 56 -9.07 -14.37 -0.61
N ALA A 57 -7.86 -14.82 -0.26
CA ALA A 57 -7.00 -15.51 -1.20
C ALA A 57 -7.53 -16.92 -1.52
N GLU A 58 -7.54 -17.27 -2.80
CA GLU A 58 -8.01 -18.54 -3.32
C GLU A 58 -6.85 -19.47 -3.70
N SER A 59 -7.14 -20.75 -3.95
CA SER A 59 -6.16 -21.69 -4.48
C SER A 59 -5.61 -21.20 -5.83
N GLY A 60 -4.30 -21.04 -5.92
CA GLY A 60 -3.60 -20.48 -7.08
C GLY A 60 -3.04 -19.07 -6.85
N ASP A 61 -3.49 -18.37 -5.81
CA ASP A 61 -3.06 -17.02 -5.53
C ASP A 61 -1.68 -16.94 -4.86
N ILE A 62 -1.09 -15.74 -4.92
CA ILE A 62 0.10 -15.37 -4.16
C ILE A 62 -0.14 -14.06 -3.43
N ILE A 63 0.18 -14.05 -2.13
CA ILE A 63 0.17 -12.87 -1.28
C ILE A 63 1.61 -12.37 -1.17
N LEU A 64 1.81 -11.08 -1.38
CA LEU A 64 3.11 -10.40 -1.26
C LEU A 64 3.01 -9.37 -0.14
N PHE A 65 4.05 -9.27 0.69
CA PHE A 65 4.04 -8.47 1.91
C PHE A 65 5.12 -7.39 1.87
N GLY A 66 4.76 -6.19 2.30
CA GLY A 66 5.68 -5.10 2.66
C GLY A 66 5.58 -4.82 4.15
N ALA A 67 6.73 -4.67 4.82
CA ALA A 67 6.81 -4.40 6.25
C ALA A 67 7.97 -3.43 6.52
N ASP A 68 7.65 -2.15 6.66
CA ASP A 68 8.57 -1.06 6.99
C ASP A 68 7.73 0.15 7.49
N LYS A 69 8.29 1.36 7.51
CA LYS A 69 7.52 2.60 7.70
C LYS A 69 6.37 2.69 6.70
N ALA A 70 5.26 3.32 7.12
CA ALA A 70 4.01 3.36 6.34
C ALA A 70 4.20 3.93 4.91
N ASN A 71 5.00 4.99 4.77
CA ASN A 71 5.32 5.59 3.47
C ASN A 71 6.09 4.62 2.56
N ILE A 72 7.15 3.98 3.07
CA ILE A 72 7.93 2.98 2.32
C ILE A 72 7.03 1.83 1.85
N VAL A 73 6.15 1.33 2.72
CA VAL A 73 5.22 0.26 2.37
C VAL A 73 4.24 0.70 1.28
N ALA A 74 3.65 1.89 1.43
CA ALA A 74 2.70 2.44 0.46
C ALA A 74 3.33 2.66 -0.91
N GLU A 75 4.53 3.24 -0.97
CA GLU A 75 5.28 3.46 -2.21
C GLU A 75 5.67 2.14 -2.87
N ALA A 76 6.33 1.25 -2.13
CA ALA A 76 6.83 0.00 -2.65
C ALA A 76 5.70 -0.92 -3.14
N LEU A 77 4.65 -1.13 -2.33
CA LEU A 77 3.53 -1.98 -2.71
C LEU A 77 2.60 -1.31 -3.72
N GLY A 78 2.46 0.02 -3.70
CA GLY A 78 1.72 0.77 -4.72
C GLY A 78 2.36 0.62 -6.09
N ALA A 79 3.69 0.80 -6.19
CA ALA A 79 4.44 0.57 -7.40
C ALA A 79 4.39 -0.90 -7.86
N LEU A 80 4.54 -1.84 -6.92
CA LEU A 80 4.47 -3.27 -7.22
C LEU A 80 3.09 -3.68 -7.74
N ARG A 81 2.00 -3.16 -7.15
CA ARG A 81 0.62 -3.37 -7.60
C ARG A 81 0.46 -2.97 -9.07
N LEU A 82 0.95 -1.78 -9.44
CA LEU A 82 0.88 -1.30 -10.82
C LEU A 82 1.72 -2.17 -11.77
N LYS A 83 2.92 -2.56 -11.35
CA LYS A 83 3.80 -3.42 -12.14
C LYS A 83 3.19 -4.80 -12.38
N LEU A 84 2.67 -5.45 -11.34
CA LEU A 84 2.01 -6.75 -11.44
C LEU A 84 0.76 -6.68 -12.32
N GLY A 85 -0.04 -5.62 -12.18
CA GLY A 85 -1.22 -5.41 -13.01
C GLY A 85 -0.89 -5.40 -14.51
N LYS A 86 0.26 -4.83 -14.89
CA LYS A 86 0.77 -4.85 -16.27
C LYS A 86 1.39 -6.19 -16.65
N ASP A 87 2.34 -6.69 -15.85
CA ASP A 87 3.09 -7.92 -16.14
C ASP A 87 2.18 -9.15 -16.28
N LEU A 88 1.06 -9.18 -15.54
CA LEU A 88 0.08 -10.27 -15.55
C LEU A 88 -1.15 -9.97 -16.43
N GLY A 89 -1.23 -8.80 -17.06
CA GLY A 89 -2.38 -8.41 -17.89
C GLY A 89 -3.70 -8.28 -17.12
N LEU A 90 -3.65 -7.99 -15.82
CA LEU A 90 -4.83 -7.85 -14.96
C LEU A 90 -5.44 -6.44 -15.06
N THR A 91 -4.62 -5.44 -15.38
CA THR A 91 -5.09 -4.07 -15.58
C THR A 91 -5.88 -3.99 -16.89
N LYS A 92 -7.14 -3.57 -16.81
CA LYS A 92 -7.99 -3.40 -17.99
C LYS A 92 -7.60 -2.14 -18.77
N GLU A 93 -6.72 -2.32 -19.76
CA GLU A 93 -6.28 -1.24 -20.64
C GLU A 93 -7.44 -0.67 -21.49
N GLY A 94 -7.30 0.58 -21.95
CA GLY A 94 -8.31 1.28 -22.75
C GLY A 94 -9.60 1.65 -22.01
N THR A 95 -9.66 1.46 -20.69
CA THR A 95 -10.79 1.91 -19.85
C THR A 95 -10.44 3.26 -19.22
N TRP A 96 -11.45 4.13 -19.08
CA TRP A 96 -11.33 5.37 -18.31
C TRP A 96 -11.84 5.17 -16.89
N ALA A 97 -11.01 5.48 -15.90
CA ALA A 97 -11.31 5.46 -14.48
C ALA A 97 -10.97 6.82 -13.84
N PRO A 98 -11.78 7.87 -14.07
CA PRO A 98 -11.63 9.15 -13.39
C PRO A 98 -12.10 9.06 -11.93
N LEU A 99 -11.41 9.74 -11.03
CA LEU A 99 -11.82 9.91 -9.63
C LEU A 99 -11.27 11.23 -9.06
N TRP A 100 -11.83 11.64 -7.92
CA TRP A 100 -11.27 12.70 -7.09
C TRP A 100 -10.67 12.09 -5.84
N VAL A 101 -9.45 12.50 -5.50
CA VAL A 101 -8.90 12.30 -4.16
C VAL A 101 -9.14 13.59 -3.40
N VAL A 102 -9.73 13.48 -2.22
CA VAL A 102 -10.10 14.59 -1.32
C VAL A 102 -9.62 14.26 0.09
N ASP A 103 -9.81 15.18 1.03
CA ASP A 103 -9.46 15.01 2.44
C ASP A 103 -7.97 14.72 2.65
N PHE A 104 -7.11 15.35 1.83
CA PHE A 104 -5.67 15.29 2.03
C PHE A 104 -5.28 15.92 3.39
N PRO A 105 -4.27 15.38 4.09
CA PRO A 105 -3.69 16.04 5.25
C PRO A 105 -3.26 17.47 4.93
N MET A 106 -3.42 18.37 5.89
CA MET A 106 -2.97 19.76 5.73
C MET A 106 -1.45 19.85 5.70
N PHE A 107 -0.79 18.99 6.49
CA PHE A 107 0.66 18.93 6.60
C PHE A 107 1.16 17.50 6.49
N GLU A 108 2.40 17.36 6.03
CA GLU A 108 3.20 16.15 6.12
C GLU A 108 4.24 16.33 7.23
N GLU A 109 4.42 15.31 8.06
CA GLU A 109 5.43 15.29 9.12
C GLU A 109 6.70 14.59 8.60
N ASP A 110 7.85 15.23 8.75
CA ASP A 110 9.14 14.61 8.44
C ASP A 110 9.65 13.71 9.57
N ASP A 111 10.77 13.02 9.33
CA ASP A 111 11.39 12.12 10.30
C ASP A 111 11.91 12.85 11.58
N GLU A 112 11.98 14.18 11.58
CA GLU A 112 12.39 15.01 12.71
C GLU A 112 11.18 15.60 13.48
N GLY A 113 9.96 15.37 12.99
CA GLY A 113 8.72 15.88 13.58
C GLY A 113 8.34 17.28 13.09
N ASN A 114 8.98 17.81 12.05
CA ASN A 114 8.58 19.09 11.46
C ASN A 114 7.42 18.90 10.50
N LEU A 115 6.51 19.88 10.48
CA LEU A 115 5.37 19.90 9.60
C LEU A 115 5.64 20.77 8.36
N HIS A 116 5.45 20.18 7.19
CA HIS A 116 5.53 20.84 5.89
C HIS A 116 4.16 20.86 5.23
N ALA A 117 3.85 21.89 4.44
CA ALA A 117 2.56 21.93 3.74
C ALA A 117 2.48 20.79 2.71
N MET A 118 1.41 19.99 2.75
CA MET A 118 1.26 18.83 1.86
C MET A 118 1.07 19.25 0.39
N HIS A 119 0.37 20.35 0.14
CA HIS A 119 0.15 20.91 -1.20
C HIS A 119 0.92 22.23 -1.37
N HIS A 120 0.35 23.32 -0.86
CA HIS A 120 1.02 24.61 -0.81
C HIS A 120 0.61 25.38 0.45
N PRO A 121 1.43 26.32 0.96
CA PRO A 121 1.14 27.03 2.21
C PRO A 121 -0.17 27.83 2.24
N PHE A 122 -0.73 28.18 1.07
CA PHE A 122 -2.00 28.90 0.96
C PHE A 122 -3.25 27.99 0.93
N THR A 123 -3.11 26.69 1.17
CA THR A 123 -4.24 25.75 1.17
C THR A 123 -5.10 26.02 2.40
N SER A 124 -6.43 26.10 2.24
CA SER A 124 -7.32 26.29 3.39
C SER A 124 -7.41 24.97 4.18
N PRO A 125 -7.38 25.00 5.52
CA PRO A 125 -7.79 23.85 6.31
C PRO A 125 -9.30 23.62 6.15
N LEU A 126 -9.73 22.36 6.26
CA LEU A 126 -11.13 21.95 6.14
C LEU A 126 -11.80 21.93 7.51
N GLY A 127 -12.85 22.75 7.69
CA GLY A 127 -13.76 22.63 8.83
C GLY A 127 -13.19 23.01 10.19
N VAL A 128 -12.05 23.71 10.26
CA VAL A 128 -11.41 24.15 11.52
C VAL A 128 -11.05 25.62 11.48
N THR A 129 -11.05 26.25 12.65
CA THR A 129 -10.57 27.63 12.87
C THR A 129 -9.04 27.69 12.88
N ALA A 130 -8.48 28.90 12.82
CA ALA A 130 -7.03 29.10 12.91
C ALA A 130 -6.47 28.65 14.28
N GLU A 131 -7.23 28.88 15.36
CA GLU A 131 -6.88 28.47 16.72
C GLU A 131 -6.87 26.94 16.86
N GLU A 132 -7.86 26.25 16.31
CA GLU A 132 -7.93 24.78 16.30
C GLU A 132 -6.82 24.16 15.45
N LEU A 133 -6.54 24.74 14.27
CA LEU A 133 -5.44 24.29 13.43
C LEU A 133 -4.10 24.44 14.15
N LYS A 134 -3.87 25.56 14.84
CA LYS A 134 -2.65 25.79 15.63
C LYS A 134 -2.54 24.82 16.80
N ALA A 135 -3.66 24.45 17.42
CA ALA A 135 -3.68 23.51 18.54
C ALA A 135 -3.36 22.08 18.10
N ASN A 136 -3.89 21.62 16.96
CA ASN A 136 -3.75 20.24 16.49
C ASN A 136 -3.48 20.16 14.96
N PRO A 137 -2.32 20.66 14.48
CA PRO A 137 -2.08 20.78 13.04
C PRO A 137 -1.95 19.43 12.32
N ALA A 138 -1.35 18.42 12.97
CA ALA A 138 -1.04 17.13 12.35
C ALA A 138 -2.28 16.29 11.97
N VAL A 139 -3.45 16.57 12.54
CA VAL A 139 -4.70 15.85 12.27
C VAL A 139 -5.69 16.63 11.41
N ALA A 140 -5.33 17.86 11.01
CA ALA A 140 -6.19 18.69 10.19
C ALA A 140 -6.13 18.23 8.73
N ASN A 141 -7.30 18.13 8.10
CA ASN A 141 -7.39 17.94 6.66
C ASN A 141 -7.39 19.31 5.95
N SER A 142 -6.91 19.30 4.73
CA SER A 142 -6.99 20.42 3.80
C SER A 142 -8.26 20.38 2.97
N ASN A 143 -8.73 21.55 2.54
CA ASN A 143 -9.74 21.66 1.50
C ASN A 143 -9.08 21.62 0.11
N ALA A 144 -8.20 20.64 -0.09
CA ALA A 144 -7.51 20.35 -1.35
C ALA A 144 -8.11 19.11 -2.00
N TYR A 145 -7.89 19.00 -3.31
CA TYR A 145 -8.39 17.89 -4.11
C TYR A 145 -7.52 17.70 -5.34
N ASP A 146 -7.39 16.44 -5.74
CA ASP A 146 -6.71 16.03 -6.97
C ASP A 146 -7.67 15.25 -7.87
N MET A 147 -7.75 15.62 -9.15
CA MET A 147 -8.42 14.81 -10.15
C MET A 147 -7.42 13.79 -10.67
N VAL A 148 -7.75 12.51 -10.56
CA VAL A 148 -6.91 11.42 -11.05
C VAL A 148 -7.61 10.70 -12.19
N LEU A 149 -6.88 10.45 -13.28
CA LEU A 149 -7.35 9.68 -14.42
C LEU A 149 -6.37 8.55 -14.72
N ASN A 150 -6.82 7.31 -14.52
CA ASN A 150 -5.99 6.11 -14.78
C ASN A 150 -4.64 6.11 -14.04
N GLY A 151 -4.59 6.72 -12.85
CA GLY A 151 -3.40 6.80 -12.01
C GLY A 151 -2.44 7.96 -12.30
N TYR A 152 -2.88 8.95 -13.09
CA TYR A 152 -2.21 10.23 -13.34
C TYR A 152 -3.02 11.39 -12.80
#